data_AF-A0A845WY56-F1
#
_entry.id   AF-A0A845WY56-F1
#
_cell.length_a   1.000
_cell.length_b   1.000
_cell.length_c   1.000
_cell.angle_alpha   90.00
_cell.angle_beta   90.00
_cell.angle_gamma   90.00
#
_symmetry.space_group_name_H-M   'P 1'
#
loop_
_entity.id
_entity.type
_entity.pdbx_description
1 polymer ?
#
loop_
_entity_poly.entity_id
_entity_poly.type
_entity_poly.pdbx_seq_one_letter_code
_entity_poly.pdbx_strand_id
1 'polypeptide(L)'
;MVSKKAQKARVKAARSRPDRVPALLRHFLTRQMLRKTEIIQAFELAFAGVVLGEGMNLRRTEVASSCGEQPFDFSDPEANVVDDWRAIPLRELNRAHMAYLDAAGWRYYLPAMAIALLDDYEDDQYGPSEMRIIGTLMSLDIQESLGSHEYFYSTLTLAQKCAIALYLQHLPSWVELNISDVRLRKRALKNYWVQFLVEV
;
A
#
# COMPACT_ATOMS: atom_id res chain seq x y z
N MET A 1 2.08 -1.04 -26.66
CA MET A 1 2.03 -2.49 -26.36
C MET A 1 3.42 -2.99 -25.96
N VAL A 2 3.74 -3.04 -24.67
CA VAL A 2 4.95 -3.73 -24.21
C VAL A 2 4.67 -5.23 -24.26
N SER A 3 5.52 -5.98 -24.96
CA SER A 3 5.36 -7.42 -25.13
C SER A 3 5.38 -8.14 -23.77
N LYS A 4 4.47 -9.12 -23.57
CA LYS A 4 4.47 -10.04 -22.42
C LYS A 4 5.86 -10.65 -22.13
N LYS A 5 6.73 -10.73 -23.14
CA LYS A 5 8.11 -11.21 -23.05
C LYS A 5 9.03 -10.22 -22.30
N ALA A 6 8.83 -8.92 -22.46
CA ALA A 6 9.54 -7.87 -21.74
C ALA A 6 9.08 -7.80 -20.27
N GLN A 7 7.79 -8.00 -20.00
CA GLN A 7 7.24 -8.13 -18.65
C GLN A 7 7.93 -9.28 -17.88
N LYS A 8 7.99 -10.49 -18.48
CA LYS A 8 8.64 -11.67 -17.87
C LYS A 8 10.14 -11.48 -17.63
N ALA A 9 10.85 -10.84 -18.55
CA ALA A 9 12.29 -10.61 -18.41
C ALA A 9 12.62 -9.59 -17.29
N ARG A 10 11.78 -8.57 -17.10
CA ARG A 10 11.93 -7.53 -16.07
C ARG A 10 11.61 -8.02 -14.66
N VAL A 11 10.63 -8.90 -14.55
CA VAL A 11 10.32 -9.64 -13.30
C VAL A 11 11.49 -10.49 -12.83
N LYS A 12 12.21 -11.12 -13.77
CA LYS A 12 13.41 -11.92 -13.46
C LYS A 12 14.54 -11.04 -12.88
N ALA A 13 14.65 -9.78 -13.30
CA ALA A 13 15.62 -8.83 -12.77
C ALA A 13 15.26 -8.33 -11.36
N ALA A 14 13.97 -8.13 -11.06
CA ALA A 14 13.49 -7.74 -9.72
C ALA A 14 13.75 -8.83 -8.65
N ARG A 15 13.90 -10.10 -9.05
CA ARG A 15 14.29 -11.22 -8.17
C ARG A 15 15.79 -11.29 -7.84
N SER A 16 16.63 -10.41 -8.41
CA SER A 16 18.10 -10.54 -8.31
C SER A 16 18.77 -9.80 -7.15
N ARG A 17 18.02 -9.06 -6.32
CA ARG A 17 18.56 -8.52 -5.04
C ARG A 17 18.23 -9.50 -3.91
N PRO A 18 19.20 -9.91 -3.07
CA PRO A 18 18.95 -10.86 -2.00
C PRO A 18 18.31 -10.18 -0.79
N ASP A 19 17.17 -9.53 -0.99
CA ASP A 19 16.26 -9.21 0.11
C ASP A 19 15.56 -10.52 0.49
N ARG A 20 16.10 -11.20 1.50
CA ARG A 20 15.50 -12.45 1.99
C ARG A 20 14.13 -12.15 2.58
N VAL A 21 13.09 -12.77 2.04
CA VAL A 21 11.74 -12.79 2.65
C VAL A 21 11.87 -13.40 4.05
N PRO A 22 11.38 -12.76 5.13
CA PRO A 22 11.43 -13.33 6.48
C PRO A 22 10.82 -14.74 6.55
N ALA A 23 11.35 -15.62 7.41
CA ALA A 23 10.88 -17.00 7.52
C ALA A 23 9.38 -17.11 7.83
N LEU A 24 8.88 -16.23 8.71
CA LEU A 24 7.47 -16.15 9.06
C LEU A 24 6.60 -15.70 7.87
N LEU A 25 7.08 -14.74 7.07
CA LEU A 25 6.37 -14.32 5.86
C LEU A 25 6.35 -15.44 4.81
N ARG A 26 7.42 -16.24 4.69
CA ARG A 26 7.41 -17.45 3.84
C ARG A 26 6.37 -18.47 4.31
N HIS A 27 6.25 -18.67 5.62
CA HIS A 27 5.22 -19.55 6.16
C HIS A 27 3.80 -19.10 5.79
N PHE A 28 3.55 -17.79 5.71
CA PHE A 28 2.25 -17.29 5.28
C PHE A 28 1.97 -17.52 3.79
N LEU A 29 3.00 -17.44 2.92
CA LEU A 29 2.85 -17.66 1.48
C LEU A 29 2.41 -19.08 1.12
N THR A 30 2.66 -20.08 1.98
CA THR A 30 2.28 -21.47 1.71
C THR A 30 0.86 -21.81 2.17
N ARG A 31 0.14 -20.87 2.79
CA ARG A 31 -1.17 -21.12 3.39
C ARG A 31 -2.30 -20.68 2.48
N GLN A 32 -3.34 -21.50 2.37
CA GLN A 32 -4.53 -21.18 1.58
C GLN A 32 -5.47 -20.17 2.26
N MET A 33 -5.44 -20.12 3.59
CA MET A 33 -6.23 -19.18 4.37
C MET A 33 -5.37 -18.60 5.49
N LEU A 34 -5.27 -17.28 5.48
CA LEU A 34 -4.69 -16.50 6.55
C LEU A 34 -5.81 -15.89 7.39
N ARG A 35 -5.49 -15.55 8.63
CA ARG A 35 -6.31 -14.71 9.50
C ARG A 35 -5.92 -13.25 9.27
N LYS A 36 -6.85 -12.33 9.56
CA LYS A 36 -6.60 -10.87 9.49
C LYS A 36 -5.33 -10.47 10.27
N THR A 37 -5.13 -11.02 11.46
CA THR A 37 -3.95 -10.78 12.31
C THR A 37 -2.64 -11.24 11.67
N GLU A 38 -2.66 -12.29 10.85
CA GLU A 38 -1.46 -12.79 10.16
C GLU A 38 -1.04 -11.87 9.01
N ILE A 39 -2.00 -11.20 8.35
CA ILE A 39 -1.68 -10.16 7.37
C ILE A 39 -1.15 -8.90 8.02
N ILE A 40 -1.74 -8.47 9.14
CA ILE A 40 -1.21 -7.33 9.90
C ILE A 40 0.24 -7.61 10.29
N GLN A 41 0.52 -8.81 10.83
CA GLN A 41 1.88 -9.22 11.15
C GLN A 41 2.80 -9.30 9.92
N ALA A 42 2.29 -9.72 8.77
CA ALA A 42 3.05 -9.71 7.52
C ALA A 42 3.48 -8.30 7.10
N PHE A 43 2.59 -7.30 7.23
CA PHE A 43 2.92 -5.90 7.00
C PHE A 43 3.92 -5.37 8.04
N GLU A 44 3.70 -5.64 9.33
CA GLU A 44 4.59 -5.21 10.41
C GLU A 44 6.02 -5.71 10.18
N LEU A 45 6.18 -6.97 9.77
CA LEU A 45 7.49 -7.56 9.47
C LEU A 45 8.10 -7.01 8.17
N ALA A 46 7.31 -6.86 7.11
CA ALA A 46 7.81 -6.44 5.81
C ALA A 46 8.14 -4.94 5.75
N PHE A 47 7.44 -4.13 6.54
CA PHE A 47 7.62 -2.68 6.64
C PHE A 47 8.30 -2.26 7.96
N ALA A 48 8.90 -3.21 8.68
CA ALA A 48 9.72 -2.91 9.85
C ALA A 48 10.87 -1.96 9.46
N GLY A 49 11.01 -0.86 10.21
CA GLY A 49 12.06 0.15 9.99
C GLY A 49 11.85 1.04 8.76
N VAL A 50 10.68 0.99 8.11
CA VAL A 50 10.33 1.99 7.09
C VAL A 50 10.04 3.32 7.77
N VAL A 51 10.84 4.33 7.45
CA VAL A 51 10.66 5.72 7.85
C VAL A 51 10.32 6.57 6.63
N LEU A 52 9.70 7.73 6.83
CA LEU A 52 9.34 8.66 5.75
C LEU A 52 10.59 9.25 5.08
N GLY A 53 11.60 9.60 5.88
CA GLY A 53 12.81 10.29 5.41
C GLY A 53 12.46 11.62 4.74
N GLU A 54 12.89 11.79 3.49
CA GLU A 54 12.59 12.98 2.68
C GLU A 54 11.27 12.88 1.91
N GLY A 55 10.51 11.80 2.09
CA GLY A 55 9.26 11.56 1.38
C GLY A 55 8.18 12.61 1.69
N MET A 56 7.27 12.78 0.75
CA MET A 56 6.12 13.68 0.90
C MET A 56 5.23 13.24 2.06
N ASN A 57 5.04 14.11 3.06
CA ASN A 57 4.11 13.89 4.15
C ASN A 57 2.66 14.19 3.73
N LEU A 58 1.68 13.64 4.47
CA LEU A 58 0.25 13.81 4.15
C LEU A 58 -0.18 15.28 4.12
N ARG A 59 0.34 16.12 5.01
CA ARG A 59 -0.01 17.56 5.02
C ARG A 59 0.40 18.29 3.75
N ARG A 60 1.59 18.01 3.22
CA ARG A 60 2.03 18.56 1.93
C ARG A 60 1.13 18.09 0.79
N THR A 61 0.57 16.88 0.88
CA THR A 61 -0.42 16.40 -0.11
C THR A 61 -1.75 17.13 -0.01
N GLU A 62 -2.21 17.46 1.20
CA GLU A 62 -3.44 18.25 1.40
C GLU A 62 -3.29 19.64 0.76
N VAL A 63 -2.19 20.35 1.04
CA VAL A 63 -1.91 21.65 0.42
C VAL A 63 -1.84 21.57 -1.11
N ALA A 64 -1.22 20.51 -1.64
CA ALA A 64 -1.16 20.28 -3.08
C ALA A 64 -2.55 19.99 -3.68
N SER A 65 -3.44 19.36 -2.91
CA SER A 65 -4.79 19.01 -3.34
C SER A 65 -5.79 20.18 -3.24
N SER A 66 -5.60 21.10 -2.28
CA SER A 66 -6.55 22.16 -1.94
C SER A 66 -6.39 23.46 -2.74
N CYS A 67 -5.64 23.48 -3.85
CA CYS A 67 -5.43 24.68 -4.68
C CYS A 67 -5.07 25.96 -3.88
N GLY A 68 -4.35 25.83 -2.74
CA GLY A 68 -3.82 26.97 -1.98
C GLY A 68 -4.80 27.72 -1.07
N GLU A 69 -5.97 27.18 -0.73
CA GLU A 69 -7.02 27.94 -0.04
C GLU A 69 -6.87 28.09 1.49
N GLN A 70 -5.97 27.39 2.18
CA GLN A 70 -5.82 27.55 3.65
C GLN A 70 -4.36 27.61 4.14
N PRO A 71 -4.01 28.56 5.03
CA PRO A 71 -2.76 28.53 5.76
C PRO A 71 -2.77 27.36 6.74
N PHE A 72 -1.88 26.40 6.52
CA PHE A 72 -1.76 25.22 7.37
C PHE A 72 -0.83 25.50 8.56
N ASP A 73 -1.24 25.08 9.76
CA ASP A 73 -0.40 25.16 10.94
C ASP A 73 0.58 23.98 10.99
N PHE A 74 1.85 24.24 10.68
CA PHE A 74 2.93 23.25 10.73
C PHE A 74 3.39 22.91 12.16
N SER A 75 2.83 23.56 13.19
CA SER A 75 3.27 23.41 14.58
C SER A 75 2.66 22.23 15.34
N ASP A 76 1.63 21.56 14.80
CA ASP A 76 1.01 20.40 15.44
C ASP A 76 1.94 19.15 15.40
N PRO A 77 2.41 18.68 16.58
CA PRO A 77 3.37 17.58 16.68
C PRO A 77 2.79 16.20 16.31
N GLU A 78 1.46 16.00 16.40
CA GLU A 78 0.85 14.69 16.06
C GLU A 78 0.93 14.36 14.55
N ALA A 79 1.30 15.34 13.73
CA ALA A 79 1.43 15.16 12.29
C ALA A 79 2.85 15.05 11.75
N ASN A 80 3.84 15.03 12.65
CA ASN A 80 5.24 14.82 12.30
C ASN A 80 5.69 13.39 12.61
N VAL A 81 4.77 12.42 12.66
CA VAL A 81 5.12 11.00 12.76
C VAL A 81 5.78 10.58 11.45
N VAL A 82 7.11 10.61 11.43
CA VAL A 82 7.95 10.29 10.28
C VAL A 82 8.79 9.03 10.47
N ASP A 83 8.96 8.59 11.72
CA ASP A 83 9.83 7.46 12.07
C ASP A 83 9.07 6.16 12.34
N ASP A 84 7.74 6.21 12.50
CA ASP A 84 6.92 5.02 12.74
C ASP A 84 5.54 5.14 12.09
N TRP A 85 5.36 4.48 10.95
CA TRP A 85 4.09 4.45 10.24
C TRP A 85 2.93 3.87 11.08
N ARG A 86 3.21 3.10 12.13
CA ARG A 86 2.19 2.51 13.02
C ARG A 86 1.55 3.55 13.94
N ALA A 87 2.27 4.64 14.23
CA ALA A 87 1.83 5.68 15.15
C ALA A 87 1.01 6.77 14.46
N ILE A 88 0.74 6.65 13.15
CA ILE A 88 -0.03 7.64 12.41
C ILE A 88 -1.50 7.57 12.83
N PRO A 89 -2.11 8.67 13.30
CA PRO A 89 -3.50 8.68 13.69
C PRO A 89 -4.45 8.38 12.50
N LEU A 90 -5.52 7.64 12.75
CA LEU A 90 -6.53 7.31 11.72
C LEU A 90 -7.11 8.55 11.04
N ARG A 91 -7.33 9.63 11.81
CA ARG A 91 -7.81 10.91 11.30
C ARG A 91 -6.89 11.53 10.24
N GLU A 92 -5.58 11.34 10.36
CA GLU A 92 -4.61 11.81 9.36
C GLU A 92 -4.66 10.92 8.11
N LEU A 93 -4.80 9.60 8.31
CA LEU A 93 -4.96 8.65 7.19
C LEU A 93 -6.23 8.94 6.37
N ASN A 94 -7.32 9.36 7.02
CA ASN A 94 -8.59 9.67 6.35
C ASN A 94 -8.53 10.91 5.46
N ARG A 95 -7.60 11.83 5.73
CA ARG A 95 -7.38 13.03 4.90
C ARG A 95 -6.35 12.80 3.79
N ALA A 96 -5.68 11.65 3.81
CA ALA A 96 -4.62 11.36 2.88
C ALA A 96 -5.12 11.17 1.44
N HIS A 97 -4.37 11.75 0.52
CA HIS A 97 -4.55 11.53 -0.91
C HIS A 97 -3.33 10.81 -1.48
N MET A 98 -3.40 9.47 -1.55
CA MET A 98 -2.31 8.61 -2.03
C MET A 98 -1.77 9.02 -3.42
N ALA A 99 -2.60 9.67 -4.24
CA ALA A 99 -2.24 10.13 -5.58
C ALA A 99 -1.18 11.25 -5.61
N TYR A 100 -1.02 12.01 -4.52
CA TYR A 100 -0.05 13.11 -4.43
C TYR A 100 1.25 12.72 -3.72
N LEU A 101 1.33 11.50 -3.17
CA LEU A 101 2.55 11.04 -2.54
C LEU A 101 3.64 10.75 -3.57
N ASP A 102 4.87 11.07 -3.23
CA ASP A 102 6.03 10.51 -3.94
C ASP A 102 6.25 9.04 -3.55
N ALA A 103 7.22 8.37 -4.17
CA ALA A 103 7.46 6.95 -3.94
C ALA A 103 7.95 6.60 -2.52
N ALA A 104 8.57 7.56 -1.81
CA ALA A 104 9.00 7.35 -0.43
C ALA A 104 7.82 7.51 0.54
N GLY A 105 7.03 8.57 0.38
CA GLY A 105 5.78 8.80 1.11
C GLY A 105 4.81 7.65 0.90
N TRP A 106 4.60 7.22 -0.34
CA TRP A 106 3.73 6.08 -0.64
C TRP A 106 4.19 4.80 0.06
N ARG A 107 5.49 4.48 0.02
CA ARG A 107 6.04 3.29 0.71
C ARG A 107 5.86 3.38 2.23
N TYR A 108 5.96 4.58 2.81
CA TYR A 108 5.79 4.83 4.24
C TYR A 108 4.32 4.71 4.69
N TYR A 109 3.39 5.34 3.98
CA TYR A 109 1.98 5.38 4.37
C TYR A 109 1.18 4.13 3.99
N LEU A 110 1.58 3.42 2.94
CA LEU A 110 0.88 2.22 2.44
C LEU A 110 0.54 1.17 3.53
N PRO A 111 1.45 0.73 4.43
CA PRO A 111 1.11 -0.26 5.44
C PRO A 111 0.01 0.22 6.40
N ALA A 112 0.08 1.49 6.84
CA ALA A 112 -0.92 2.07 7.73
C ALA A 112 -2.30 2.15 7.04
N MET A 113 -2.32 2.56 5.77
CA MET A 113 -3.55 2.62 4.96
C MET A 113 -4.18 1.24 4.76
N ALA A 114 -3.37 0.24 4.42
CA ALA A 114 -3.83 -1.12 4.17
C ALA A 114 -4.41 -1.76 5.44
N ILE A 115 -3.79 -1.53 6.60
CA ILE A 115 -4.28 -2.04 7.89
C ILE A 115 -5.55 -1.32 8.30
N ALA A 116 -5.60 0.02 8.20
CA ALA A 116 -6.80 0.79 8.52
C ALA A 116 -8.02 0.34 7.70
N LEU A 117 -7.82 0.00 6.42
CA LEU A 117 -8.89 -0.54 5.57
C LEU A 117 -9.47 -1.86 6.10
N LEU A 118 -8.67 -2.71 6.75
CA LEU A 118 -9.17 -3.95 7.34
C LEU A 118 -10.08 -3.71 8.55
N ASP A 119 -9.90 -2.62 9.29
CA ASP A 119 -10.63 -2.30 10.52
C ASP A 119 -11.85 -1.40 10.28
N ASP A 120 -11.80 -0.54 9.27
CA ASP A 120 -12.67 0.64 9.12
C ASP A 120 -13.17 0.79 7.67
N TYR A 121 -13.55 -0.33 7.03
CA TYR A 121 -14.16 -0.28 5.68
C TYR A 121 -15.65 0.07 5.72
N GLU A 122 -16.37 -0.44 6.71
CA GLU A 122 -17.83 -0.30 6.86
C GLU A 122 -18.24 0.78 7.87
N ASP A 123 -17.27 1.33 8.62
CA ASP A 123 -17.54 2.31 9.66
C ASP A 123 -17.71 3.71 9.04
N ASP A 124 -18.91 4.26 9.26
CA ASP A 124 -19.40 5.52 8.74
C ASP A 124 -19.20 6.68 9.74
N GLN A 125 -18.70 6.38 10.94
CA GLN A 125 -18.62 7.30 12.07
C GLN A 125 -17.68 8.51 11.85
N TYR A 126 -16.76 8.43 10.87
CA TYR A 126 -15.81 9.49 10.54
C TYR A 126 -16.01 10.15 9.16
N GLY A 127 -17.11 9.85 8.45
CA GLY A 127 -17.31 10.29 7.06
C GLY A 127 -16.35 9.59 6.09
N PRO A 128 -16.50 9.72 4.76
CA PRO A 128 -15.96 8.76 3.81
C PRO A 128 -14.42 8.62 3.92
N SER A 129 -14.05 7.47 4.50
CA SER A 129 -12.87 6.66 4.20
C SER A 129 -12.78 6.29 2.71
N GLU A 130 -13.76 6.65 1.88
CA GLU A 130 -13.82 6.37 0.44
C GLU A 130 -12.56 6.86 -0.29
N MET A 131 -12.07 8.07 -0.03
CA MET A 131 -10.83 8.56 -0.68
C MET A 131 -9.59 7.77 -0.24
N ARG A 132 -9.54 7.34 1.03
CA ARG A 132 -8.49 6.47 1.56
C ARG A 132 -8.56 5.08 0.92
N ILE A 133 -9.75 4.48 0.88
CA ILE A 133 -10.03 3.14 0.32
C ILE A 133 -9.70 3.12 -1.17
N ILE A 134 -10.31 4.04 -1.92
CA ILE A 134 -10.08 4.21 -3.36
C ILE A 134 -8.60 4.51 -3.60
N GLY A 135 -8.01 5.48 -2.88
CA GLY A 135 -6.61 5.85 -3.02
C GLY A 135 -5.67 4.67 -2.77
N THR A 136 -5.93 3.86 -1.74
CA THR A 136 -5.13 2.68 -1.41
C THR A 136 -5.22 1.64 -2.51
N LEU A 137 -6.43 1.22 -2.89
CA LEU A 137 -6.65 0.18 -3.90
C LEU A 137 -6.22 0.63 -5.30
N MET A 138 -6.46 1.89 -5.67
CA MET A 138 -6.00 2.45 -6.94
C MET A 138 -4.48 2.53 -6.99
N SER A 139 -3.81 2.92 -5.90
CA SER A 139 -2.34 2.97 -5.88
C SER A 139 -1.67 1.60 -6.01
N LEU A 140 -2.42 0.52 -5.75
CA LEU A 140 -2.01 -0.87 -5.92
C LEU A 140 -2.37 -1.43 -7.31
N ASP A 141 -3.18 -0.72 -8.09
CA ASP A 141 -3.60 -1.13 -9.43
C ASP A 141 -2.78 -0.41 -10.52
N ILE A 142 -1.89 -1.14 -11.19
CA ILE A 142 -1.17 -0.56 -12.34
C ILE A 142 -2.17 -0.31 -13.47
N GLN A 143 -2.46 0.97 -13.71
CA GLN A 143 -3.06 1.41 -14.97
C GLN A 143 -1.96 1.86 -15.94
N GLU A 144 -1.97 1.30 -17.16
CA GLU A 144 -1.00 1.63 -18.23
C GLU A 144 -0.98 3.12 -18.59
N SER A 145 -2.02 3.89 -18.25
CA SER A 145 -2.12 5.33 -18.50
C SER A 145 -1.35 6.20 -17.51
N LEU A 146 -0.97 5.67 -16.34
CA LEU A 146 -0.26 6.38 -15.29
C LEU A 146 1.14 5.80 -15.17
N GLY A 147 2.04 6.24 -16.08
CA GLY A 147 3.42 5.78 -16.24
C GLY A 147 4.34 5.89 -15.02
N SER A 148 3.80 6.20 -13.83
CA SER A 148 4.50 6.35 -12.56
C SER A 148 4.51 5.08 -11.70
N HIS A 149 3.58 4.12 -11.86
CA HIS A 149 3.44 2.97 -10.92
C HIS A 149 4.66 2.03 -10.88
N GLU A 150 5.39 1.87 -12.00
CA GLU A 150 6.63 1.09 -12.01
C GLU A 150 7.69 1.69 -11.07
N TYR A 151 7.74 3.02 -10.97
CA TYR A 151 8.67 3.72 -10.08
C TYR A 151 8.32 3.46 -8.61
N PHE A 152 7.05 3.60 -8.21
CA PHE A 152 6.58 3.27 -6.86
C PHE A 152 6.92 1.83 -6.47
N TYR A 153 6.66 0.86 -7.36
CA TYR A 153 6.87 -0.55 -7.02
C TYR A 153 8.35 -0.93 -7.01
N SER A 154 9.21 -0.14 -7.64
CA SER A 154 10.66 -0.35 -7.61
C SER A 154 11.28 -0.03 -6.24
N THR A 155 10.63 0.80 -5.41
CA THR A 155 11.10 1.14 -4.06
C THR A 155 10.81 0.06 -3.03
N LEU A 156 9.94 -0.89 -3.36
CA LEU A 156 9.55 -1.98 -2.47
C LEU A 156 10.55 -3.14 -2.50
N THR A 157 10.86 -3.66 -1.31
CA THR A 157 11.60 -4.92 -1.16
C THR A 157 10.74 -6.12 -1.57
N LEU A 158 11.37 -7.28 -1.76
CA LEU A 158 10.63 -8.50 -2.07
C LEU A 158 9.64 -8.88 -0.94
N ALA A 159 10.04 -8.72 0.33
CA ALA A 159 9.17 -8.96 1.47
C ALA A 159 7.93 -8.06 1.46
N GLN A 160 8.10 -6.77 1.15
CA GLN A 160 6.99 -5.81 1.04
C GLN A 160 6.02 -6.20 -0.08
N LYS A 161 6.56 -6.63 -1.23
CA LYS A 161 5.73 -7.09 -2.35
C LYS A 161 4.93 -8.36 -2.02
N CYS A 162 5.54 -9.31 -1.30
CA CYS A 162 4.85 -10.50 -0.82
C CYS A 162 3.73 -10.16 0.18
N ALA A 163 3.97 -9.25 1.13
CA ALA A 163 2.95 -8.82 2.08
C ALA A 163 1.74 -8.16 1.39
N ILE A 164 2.00 -7.26 0.42
CA ILE A 164 0.94 -6.62 -0.38
C ILE A 164 0.16 -7.65 -1.21
N ALA A 165 0.85 -8.62 -1.81
CA ALA A 165 0.20 -9.66 -2.60
C ALA A 165 -0.74 -10.53 -1.74
N LEU A 166 -0.29 -10.95 -0.55
CA LEU A 166 -1.10 -11.68 0.42
C LEU A 166 -2.31 -10.87 0.87
N TYR A 167 -2.11 -9.58 1.16
CA TYR A 167 -3.18 -8.66 1.49
C TYR A 167 -4.26 -8.62 0.40
N LEU A 168 -3.87 -8.36 -0.85
CA LEU A 168 -4.81 -8.31 -1.97
C LEU A 168 -5.50 -9.66 -2.21
N GLN A 169 -4.82 -10.78 -1.98
CA GLN A 169 -5.42 -12.12 -2.11
C GLN A 169 -6.55 -12.34 -1.11
N HIS A 170 -6.31 -11.98 0.15
CA HIS A 170 -7.20 -12.34 1.26
C HIS A 170 -8.14 -11.24 1.73
N LEU A 171 -7.95 -9.98 1.31
CA LEU A 171 -8.82 -8.85 1.66
C LEU A 171 -10.33 -9.16 1.65
N PRO A 172 -10.89 -9.87 0.65
CA PRO A 172 -12.34 -10.14 0.59
C PRO A 172 -12.84 -11.16 1.62
N SER A 173 -11.93 -11.84 2.32
CA SER A 173 -12.29 -12.75 3.41
C SER A 173 -12.62 -12.00 4.70
N TRP A 174 -12.31 -10.70 4.77
CA TRP A 174 -12.48 -9.89 5.98
C TRP A 174 -13.27 -8.61 5.76
N VAL A 175 -13.41 -8.17 4.51
CA VAL A 175 -14.04 -6.91 4.15
C VAL A 175 -15.00 -7.16 2.98
N GLU A 176 -16.27 -6.76 3.14
CA GLU A 176 -17.26 -6.83 2.06
C GLU A 176 -17.07 -5.66 1.08
N LEU A 177 -16.12 -5.83 0.16
CA LEU A 177 -15.82 -4.82 -0.84
C LEU A 177 -17.00 -4.58 -1.80
N ASN A 178 -17.29 -3.31 -2.10
CA ASN A 178 -18.21 -2.95 -3.17
C ASN A 178 -17.71 -3.45 -4.56
N ILE A 179 -18.60 -3.45 -5.56
CA ILE A 179 -18.32 -4.00 -6.89
C ILE A 179 -17.11 -3.35 -7.56
N SER A 180 -16.93 -2.04 -7.39
CA SER A 180 -15.82 -1.28 -7.98
C SER A 180 -14.48 -1.69 -7.37
N ASP A 181 -14.42 -1.79 -6.04
CA ASP A 181 -13.23 -2.18 -5.29
C ASP A 181 -12.86 -3.64 -5.55
N VAL A 182 -13.84 -4.53 -5.67
CA VAL A 182 -13.62 -5.92 -6.10
C VAL A 182 -12.92 -5.97 -7.46
N ARG A 183 -13.34 -5.13 -8.42
CA ARG A 183 -12.73 -5.07 -9.75
C ARG A 183 -11.30 -4.51 -9.69
N LEU A 184 -11.08 -3.41 -8.97
CA LEU A 184 -9.76 -2.81 -8.77
C LEU A 184 -8.78 -3.82 -8.18
N ARG A 185 -9.15 -4.42 -7.05
CA ARG A 185 -8.33 -5.42 -6.36
C ARG A 185 -8.02 -6.63 -7.24
N LYS A 186 -9.03 -7.19 -7.95
CA LYS A 186 -8.82 -8.35 -8.85
C LYS A 186 -7.85 -8.00 -9.98
N ARG A 187 -7.97 -6.80 -10.54
CA ARG A 187 -7.11 -6.32 -11.62
C ARG A 187 -5.68 -6.09 -11.12
N ALA A 188 -5.50 -5.38 -10.01
CA ALA A 188 -4.22 -5.18 -9.35
C ALA A 188 -3.49 -6.52 -9.13
N LEU A 189 -4.19 -7.47 -8.51
CA LEU A 189 -3.64 -8.79 -8.20
C LEU A 189 -3.20 -9.53 -9.47
N LYS A 190 -4.07 -9.58 -10.48
CA LYS A 190 -3.80 -10.27 -11.75
C LYS A 190 -2.66 -9.64 -12.55
N ASN A 191 -2.58 -8.31 -12.58
CA ASN A 191 -1.67 -7.58 -13.46
C ASN A 191 -0.24 -7.56 -12.93
N TYR A 192 -0.06 -7.51 -11.62
CA TYR A 192 1.28 -7.37 -11.02
C TYR A 192 1.51 -8.24 -9.79
N TRP A 193 0.57 -8.35 -8.85
CA TRP A 193 0.91 -8.88 -7.52
C TRP A 193 0.92 -10.42 -7.43
N VAL A 194 0.20 -11.14 -8.30
CA VAL A 194 0.07 -12.62 -8.25
C VAL A 194 1.42 -13.34 -8.31
N GLN A 195 2.43 -12.75 -8.94
CA GLN A 195 3.77 -13.34 -9.06
C GLN A 195 4.53 -13.43 -7.73
N PHE A 196 4.08 -12.72 -6.70
CA PHE A 196 4.68 -12.71 -5.36
C PHE A 196 3.95 -13.64 -4.38
N LEU A 197 2.92 -14.37 -4.85
CA LEU A 197 2.19 -15.39 -4.09
C LEU A 197 2.79 -16.80 -4.23
N VAL A 198 3.78 -16.98 -5.10
CA VAL A 198 4.42 -18.28 -5.34
C VAL A 198 5.73 -18.34 -4.57
N GLU A 199 6.06 -19.50 -4.01
CA GLU A 199 7.30 -19.72 -3.24
C GLU A 199 8.53 -19.15 -3.97
N VAL A 200 9.34 -18.40 -3.21
CA VAL A 200 10.66 -17.88 -3.61
C VAL A 200 11.71 -18.93 -3.27
#